data_AF-A0A0D6EJW9-F1
#
_entry.id   AF-A0A0D6EJW9-F1
#
_cell.length_a   1.000
_cell.length_b   1.000
_cell.length_c   1.000
_cell.angle_alpha   90.00
_cell.angle_beta   90.00
_cell.angle_gamma   90.00
#
_symmetry.space_group_name_H-M   'P 1'
#
loop_
_entity.id
_entity.type
_entity.pdbx_description
1 polymer ?
#
loop_
_entity_poly.entity_id
_entity_poly.type
_entity_poly.pdbx_seq_one_letter_code
_entity_poly.pdbx_strand_id
1 'polypeptide(L)'
;MRILMVGLDAAGKTTILYKLKLGEIVTTIPTIDFQNTQGIIFVVDSNDRERVSEAREELQRMLNEDELRDALLLVFANKQDLPNAMNAAEITDKLGLHSLRQRTWYIQATCATSGDGLYEGLEWLSTNLKRRA
;
A
#
# COMPACT_ATOMS: atom_id res chain seq x y z
N MET A 1 13.04 -6.85 9.22
CA MET A 1 11.79 -6.15 8.87
C MET A 1 11.41 -6.55 7.46
N ARG A 2 10.31 -7.30 7.27
CA ARG A 2 9.82 -7.70 5.93
C ARG A 2 8.56 -6.89 5.61
N ILE A 3 8.63 -6.12 4.52
CA ILE A 3 7.53 -5.32 4.00
C ILE A 3 7.16 -5.85 2.62
N LEU A 4 5.87 -6.10 2.40
CA LEU A 4 5.32 -6.55 1.13
C LEU A 4 4.68 -5.36 0.41
N MET A 5 5.09 -5.07 -0.82
CA MET A 5 4.45 -4.05 -1.67
C MET A 5 3.66 -4.71 -2.80
N VAL A 6 2.35 -4.48 -2.83
CA VAL A 6 1.39 -5.11 -3.74
C VAL A 6 0.36 -4.11 -4.25
N GLY A 7 -0.50 -4.53 -5.18
CA GLY A 7 -1.50 -3.70 -5.85
C GLY A 7 -1.67 -4.14 -7.30
N LEU A 8 -2.69 -3.63 -8.00
CA LEU A 8 -2.92 -3.96 -9.41
C LEU A 8 -1.75 -3.52 -10.31
N ASP A 9 -1.69 -4.08 -11.51
CA ASP A 9 -0.77 -3.63 -12.56
C ASP A 9 -0.96 -2.13 -12.86
N ALA A 10 0.10 -1.47 -13.31
CA ALA A 10 0.13 -0.03 -13.57
C ALA A 10 -0.17 0.90 -12.37
N ALA A 11 -0.43 0.39 -11.15
CA ALA A 11 -0.66 1.21 -9.96
C ALA A 11 0.55 2.05 -9.51
N GLY A 12 1.75 1.77 -10.03
CA GLY A 12 2.96 2.57 -9.80
C GLY A 12 3.93 1.99 -8.77
N LYS A 13 3.78 0.73 -8.36
CA LYS A 13 4.69 0.00 -7.45
C LYS A 13 6.16 0.12 -7.87
N THR A 14 6.45 -0.17 -9.15
CA THR A 14 7.81 -0.09 -9.70
C THR A 14 8.35 1.34 -9.63
N THR A 15 7.56 2.35 -9.98
CA THR A 15 7.96 3.76 -9.90
C THR A 15 8.28 4.16 -8.46
N ILE A 16 7.45 3.77 -7.49
CA ILE A 16 7.69 4.00 -6.06
C ILE A 16 9.00 3.33 -5.64
N LEU A 17 9.21 2.05 -6.02
CA LEU A 17 10.46 1.36 -5.74
C LEU A 17 11.66 2.09 -6.34
N TYR A 18 11.62 2.53 -7.60
CA TYR A 18 12.72 3.31 -8.20
C TYR A 18 12.98 4.62 -7.45
N LYS A 19 11.93 5.31 -7.01
CA LYS A 19 12.05 6.56 -6.25
C LYS A 19 12.70 6.34 -4.89
N LEU A 20 12.40 5.22 -4.22
CA LEU A 20 12.97 4.84 -2.93
C LEU A 20 14.35 4.17 -3.05
N LYS A 21 14.62 3.43 -4.14
CA LYS A 21 15.84 2.64 -4.39
C LYS A 21 17.07 3.46 -4.73
N LEU A 22 16.99 4.79 -4.83
CA LEU A 22 18.18 5.64 -4.85
C LEU A 22 18.97 5.62 -3.51
N GLY A 23 18.65 4.70 -2.59
CA GLY A 23 19.42 4.42 -1.37
C GLY A 23 19.61 2.95 -0.95
N GLU A 24 18.86 1.94 -1.43
CA GLU A 24 19.06 0.53 -1.00
C GLU A 24 18.36 -0.50 -1.93
N ILE A 25 18.93 -1.71 -2.04
CA ILE A 25 18.46 -2.80 -2.92
C ILE A 25 17.18 -3.44 -2.36
N VAL A 26 16.03 -3.22 -2.98
CA VAL A 26 14.80 -4.00 -2.72
C VAL A 26 14.73 -5.20 -3.66
N THR A 27 14.89 -6.41 -3.13
CA THR A 27 14.72 -7.67 -3.84
C THR A 27 13.23 -7.97 -4.01
N THR A 28 12.76 -8.14 -5.24
CA THR A 28 11.43 -8.70 -5.51
C THR A 28 11.49 -10.21 -5.28
N ILE A 29 10.92 -10.70 -4.18
CA ILE A 29 10.79 -12.15 -3.93
C ILE A 29 9.46 -12.62 -4.54
N PRO A 30 9.44 -13.66 -5.38
CA PRO A 30 8.21 -14.21 -5.95
C PRO A 30 7.30 -14.86 -4.89
N THR A 31 6.04 -14.97 -5.27
CA THR A 31 4.74 -15.10 -4.56
C THR A 31 4.53 -16.26 -3.57
N ILE A 32 5.55 -16.85 -2.94
CA ILE A 32 5.37 -18.10 -2.16
C ILE A 32 5.65 -17.94 -0.66
N ASP A 33 6.01 -16.75 -0.17
CA ASP A 33 6.34 -16.61 1.26
C ASP A 33 5.83 -15.31 1.91
N PHE A 34 4.60 -15.36 2.43
CA PHE A 34 4.05 -14.33 3.30
C PHE A 34 4.61 -14.37 4.73
N GLN A 35 5.38 -15.41 5.10
CA GLN A 35 5.85 -15.58 6.47
C GLN A 35 6.70 -14.38 6.91
N ASN A 36 6.49 -13.99 8.16
CA ASN A 36 7.20 -12.89 8.81
C ASN A 36 6.98 -11.51 8.15
N THR A 37 5.95 -11.34 7.30
CA THR A 37 5.58 -10.02 6.77
C THR A 37 4.97 -9.18 7.89
N GLN A 38 5.65 -8.08 8.25
CA GLN A 38 5.22 -7.22 9.34
C GLN A 38 4.39 -6.03 8.85
N GLY A 39 4.57 -5.65 7.59
CA GLY A 39 3.88 -4.53 6.96
C GLY A 39 3.55 -4.81 5.49
N ILE A 40 2.41 -4.30 5.06
CA ILE A 40 1.91 -4.37 3.70
C ILE A 40 1.78 -2.92 3.20
N ILE A 41 2.31 -2.66 2.02
CA ILE A 41 2.08 -1.44 1.25
C ILE A 41 1.18 -1.83 0.07
N PHE A 42 -0.09 -1.44 0.13
CA PHE A 42 -1.04 -1.65 -0.95
C PHE A 42 -1.16 -0.38 -1.81
N VAL A 43 -0.74 -0.46 -3.06
CA VAL A 43 -0.69 0.70 -3.97
C VAL A 43 -1.93 0.69 -4.86
N VAL A 44 -2.66 1.80 -4.86
CA VAL A 44 -3.86 2.03 -5.67
C VAL A 44 -3.59 3.13 -6.68
N ASP A 45 -3.96 2.88 -7.94
CA ASP A 45 -4.06 3.94 -8.94
C ASP A 45 -5.30 4.78 -8.65
N SER A 46 -5.12 6.01 -8.18
CA SER A 46 -6.24 6.88 -7.82
C SER A 46 -7.01 7.37 -9.04
N ASN A 47 -6.41 7.36 -10.24
CA ASN A 47 -7.05 7.80 -11.47
C ASN A 47 -7.80 6.65 -12.16
N ASP A 48 -7.58 5.39 -11.76
CA ASP A 48 -8.26 4.21 -12.28
C ASP A 48 -9.53 3.90 -11.48
N ARG A 49 -10.58 4.67 -11.76
CA ARG A 49 -11.87 4.55 -11.08
C ARG A 49 -12.61 3.26 -11.41
N GLU A 50 -12.30 2.63 -12.55
CA GLU A 50 -12.97 1.41 -13.03
C GLU A 50 -12.44 0.17 -12.32
N ARG A 51 -11.12 0.07 -12.09
CA ARG A 51 -10.49 -1.10 -11.46
C ARG A 51 -10.36 -1.04 -9.94
N VAL A 52 -10.86 0.02 -9.30
CA VAL A 52 -10.80 0.13 -7.83
C VAL A 52 -11.58 -0.97 -7.11
N SER A 53 -12.66 -1.49 -7.71
CA SER A 53 -13.41 -2.63 -7.18
C SER A 53 -12.58 -3.92 -7.23
N GLU A 54 -11.84 -4.13 -8.32
CA GLU A 54 -10.88 -5.24 -8.45
C GLU A 54 -9.76 -5.11 -7.41
N ALA A 55 -9.24 -3.90 -7.20
CA ALA A 55 -8.23 -3.63 -6.17
C ALA A 55 -8.75 -3.96 -4.76
N ARG A 56 -10.03 -3.66 -4.48
CA ARG A 56 -10.67 -4.06 -3.22
C ARG A 56 -10.71 -5.58 -3.08
N GLU A 57 -11.15 -6.31 -4.11
CA GLU A 57 -11.23 -7.77 -4.06
C GLU A 57 -9.86 -8.41 -3.82
N GLU A 58 -8.82 -7.91 -4.48
CA GLU A 58 -7.44 -8.38 -4.30
C GLU A 58 -6.92 -8.07 -2.89
N LEU A 59 -7.18 -6.86 -2.38
CA LEU A 59 -6.83 -6.50 -1.01
C LEU A 59 -7.52 -7.44 -0.02
N GLN A 60 -8.82 -7.67 -0.16
CA GLN A 60 -9.59 -8.54 0.74
C GLN A 60 -9.08 -9.98 0.67
N ARG A 61 -8.80 -10.51 -0.52
CA ARG A 61 -8.21 -11.84 -0.69
C ARG A 61 -6.89 -11.96 0.07
N MET A 62 -5.98 -11.01 -0.13
CA MET A 62 -4.69 -11.02 0.54
C MET A 62 -4.83 -10.87 2.07
N LEU A 63 -5.71 -10.00 2.56
CA LEU A 63 -5.88 -9.79 4.01
C LEU A 63 -6.52 -10.99 4.73
N ASN A 64 -7.10 -11.93 4.00
CA ASN A 64 -7.63 -13.19 4.53
C ASN A 64 -6.57 -14.29 4.69
N GLU A 65 -5.34 -14.09 4.21
CA GLU A 65 -4.23 -15.01 4.44
C GLU A 65 -3.79 -14.95 5.91
N ASP A 66 -3.71 -16.10 6.57
CA ASP A 66 -3.41 -16.21 8.00
C ASP A 66 -2.03 -15.62 8.33
N GLU A 67 -1.04 -15.78 7.45
CA GLU A 67 0.30 -15.25 7.59
C GLU A 67 0.35 -13.71 7.60
N LEU A 68 -0.68 -13.06 7.07
CA LEU A 68 -0.79 -11.61 6.98
C LEU A 68 -1.70 -11.01 8.06
N ARG A 69 -2.30 -11.82 8.93
CA ARG A 69 -3.26 -11.37 9.96
C ARG A 69 -2.75 -10.20 10.79
N ASP A 70 -1.50 -10.27 11.23
CA ASP A 70 -0.90 -9.27 12.11
C ASP A 70 -0.18 -8.13 11.38
N ALA A 71 -0.05 -8.18 10.05
CA ALA A 71 0.67 -7.16 9.30
C ALA A 71 -0.02 -5.78 9.38
N LEU A 72 0.77 -4.71 9.49
CA LEU A 72 0.26 -3.34 9.31
C LEU A 72 -0.12 -3.11 7.85
N LEU A 73 -1.18 -2.35 7.59
CA LEU A 73 -1.58 -1.98 6.23
C LEU A 73 -1.36 -0.49 5.97
N LEU A 74 -0.43 -0.16 5.09
CA LEU A 74 -0.31 1.16 4.49
C LEU A 74 -0.91 1.14 3.09
N VAL A 75 -1.89 2.00 2.81
CA VAL A 75 -2.45 2.19 1.48
C VAL A 75 -1.82 3.44 0.86
N PHE A 76 -1.17 3.30 -0.29
CA PHE A 76 -0.78 4.43 -1.11
C PHE A 76 -1.84 4.73 -2.16
N ALA A 77 -2.53 5.85 -1.98
CA ALA A 77 -3.40 6.45 -2.98
C ALA A 77 -2.51 7.21 -3.99
N ASN A 78 -1.98 6.50 -4.98
CA ASN A 78 -0.96 7.00 -5.90
C ASN A 78 -1.57 7.68 -7.13
N LYS A 79 -0.75 8.46 -7.85
CA LYS A 79 -1.14 9.27 -9.03
C LYS A 79 -2.07 10.45 -8.72
N GLN A 80 -1.88 11.08 -7.56
CA GLN A 80 -2.65 12.25 -7.13
C GLN A 80 -2.36 13.51 -7.97
N ASP A 81 -1.38 13.46 -8.85
CA ASP A 81 -1.05 14.49 -9.84
C ASP A 81 -2.04 14.54 -11.02
N LEU A 82 -2.88 13.51 -11.21
CA LEU A 82 -3.80 13.42 -12.35
C LEU A 82 -5.16 14.10 -12.07
N PRO A 83 -5.79 14.75 -13.07
CA PRO A 83 -6.95 15.62 -12.89
C PRO A 83 -8.26 14.93 -12.50
N ASN A 84 -8.29 13.61 -12.33
CA ASN A 84 -9.49 12.86 -11.88
C ASN A 84 -9.18 11.86 -10.75
N ALA A 85 -8.02 12.01 -10.09
CA ALA A 85 -7.61 11.14 -9.01
C ALA A 85 -8.65 11.14 -7.87
N MET A 86 -9.07 9.95 -7.46
CA MET A 86 -9.84 9.74 -6.23
C MET A 86 -9.00 10.21 -5.05
N ASN A 87 -9.57 11.02 -4.17
CA ASN A 87 -8.87 11.43 -2.95
C ASN A 87 -8.82 10.26 -1.94
N ALA A 88 -8.06 10.45 -0.86
CA ALA A 88 -7.89 9.42 0.17
C ALA A 88 -9.21 8.97 0.82
N ALA A 89 -10.16 9.87 1.03
CA ALA A 89 -11.46 9.52 1.61
C ALA A 89 -12.27 8.62 0.65
N GLU A 90 -12.34 8.98 -0.64
CA GLU A 90 -13.04 8.20 -1.66
C GLU A 90 -12.44 6.79 -1.81
N ILE A 91 -11.11 6.66 -1.77
CA ILE A 91 -10.42 5.35 -1.82
C ILE A 91 -10.69 4.54 -0.55
N THR A 92 -10.72 5.18 0.61
CA THR A 92 -11.03 4.54 1.90
C THR A 92 -12.41 3.89 1.87
N ASP A 93 -13.41 4.61 1.33
CA ASP A 93 -14.77 4.10 1.15
C ASP A 93 -14.81 2.96 0.13
N LYS A 94 -14.22 3.15 -1.06
CA LYS A 94 -14.24 2.15 -2.14
C LYS A 94 -13.52 0.85 -1.77
N LEU A 95 -12.43 0.91 -1.03
CA LEU A 95 -11.72 -0.28 -0.53
C LEU A 95 -12.39 -0.88 0.73
N GLY A 96 -13.32 -0.16 1.36
CA GLY A 96 -14.00 -0.60 2.57
C GLY A 96 -13.08 -0.67 3.79
N LEU A 97 -12.08 0.22 3.90
CA LEU A 97 -11.07 0.16 4.97
C LEU A 97 -11.68 0.32 6.38
N HIS A 98 -12.83 1.02 6.48
CA HIS A 98 -13.59 1.14 7.73
C HIS A 98 -14.04 -0.20 8.33
N SER A 99 -14.15 -1.25 7.50
CA SER A 99 -14.52 -2.60 7.96
C SER A 99 -13.37 -3.33 8.66
N LEU A 100 -12.12 -2.89 8.48
CA LEU A 100 -10.90 -3.53 9.00
C LEU A 100 -10.65 -3.22 10.49
N ARG A 101 -11.65 -3.45 11.35
CA ARG A 101 -11.64 -3.02 12.76
C ARG A 101 -10.50 -3.59 13.61
N GLN A 102 -10.00 -4.78 13.25
CA GLN A 102 -8.94 -5.47 13.99
C GLN A 102 -7.55 -5.25 13.40
N ARG A 103 -7.43 -4.47 12.31
CA ARG A 103 -6.17 -4.24 11.62
C ARG A 103 -5.82 -2.76 11.71
N THR A 104 -4.59 -2.46 12.14
CA THR A 104 -4.07 -1.10 12.07
C THR A 104 -3.74 -0.76 10.62
N TRP A 105 -4.35 0.30 10.11
CA TRP A 105 -4.14 0.77 8.75
C TRP A 105 -3.97 2.29 8.67
N TYR A 106 -3.37 2.75 7.59
CA TYR A 106 -3.29 4.17 7.22
C TYR A 106 -3.34 4.31 5.70
N ILE A 107 -3.89 5.43 5.24
CA ILE A 107 -3.90 5.80 3.83
C ILE A 107 -3.14 7.09 3.65
N GLN A 108 -2.26 7.11 2.64
CA GLN A 108 -1.43 8.25 2.30
C GLN A 108 -1.61 8.57 0.81
N ALA A 109 -1.98 9.83 0.54
CA ALA A 109 -1.99 10.38 -0.81
C ALA A 109 -0.55 10.50 -1.32
N THR A 110 -0.28 10.02 -2.53
CA THR A 110 1.08 10.01 -3.09
C THR A 110 1.13 10.34 -4.57
N CYS A 111 2.29 10.84 -4.98
CA CYS A 111 2.69 10.96 -6.37
C CYS A 111 4.07 10.32 -6.55
N ALA A 112 4.10 9.12 -7.16
CA ALA A 112 5.35 8.37 -7.30
C ALA A 112 6.42 9.08 -8.14
N THR A 113 6.02 9.92 -9.10
CA THR A 113 6.94 10.63 -10.00
C THR A 113 7.62 11.80 -9.29
N SER A 114 6.88 12.62 -8.55
CA SER A 114 7.45 13.71 -7.73
C SER A 114 8.13 13.18 -6.46
N GLY A 115 7.55 12.15 -5.84
CA GLY A 115 7.96 11.58 -4.54
C GLY A 115 7.10 12.04 -3.37
N ASP A 116 6.10 12.89 -3.63
CA ASP A 116 5.26 13.48 -2.57
C ASP A 116 4.48 12.39 -1.83
N GLY A 117 4.43 12.51 -0.50
CA GLY A 117 3.70 11.59 0.38
C GLY A 117 4.37 10.24 0.62
N LEU A 118 5.42 9.87 -0.14
CA LEU A 118 6.06 8.55 0.01
C LEU A 118 6.73 8.41 1.37
N TYR A 119 7.50 9.42 1.80
CA TYR A 119 8.24 9.36 3.06
C TYR A 119 7.32 9.43 4.27
N GLU A 120 6.26 10.23 4.21
CA GLU A 120 5.25 10.37 5.27
C GLU A 120 4.54 9.05 5.54
N GLY A 121 4.13 8.33 4.48
CA GLY A 121 3.52 7.00 4.63
C GLY A 121 4.51 5.97 5.19
N LEU A 122 5.77 6.01 4.74
CA LEU A 122 6.82 5.12 5.26
C LEU A 122 7.21 5.44 6.71
N GLU A 123 7.19 6.70 7.10
CA GLU A 123 7.42 7.14 8.48
C GLU A 123 6.32 6.62 9.40
N TRP A 124 5.06 6.70 8.98
CA TRP A 124 3.94 6.10 9.70
C TRP A 124 4.15 4.60 9.88
N LEU A 125 4.51 3.89 8.80
CA LEU A 125 4.73 2.44 8.85
C LEU A 125 5.90 2.09 9.78
N SER A 126 7.04 2.76 9.63
CA SER A 126 8.25 2.58 10.45
C SER A 126 7.97 2.82 11.94
N THR A 127 7.27 3.90 12.27
CA THR A 127 6.92 4.26 13.65
C THR A 127 6.04 3.19 14.29
N ASN A 128 5.03 2.69 13.58
CA ASN A 128 4.12 1.66 14.11
C ASN A 128 4.77 0.28 14.17
N LEU A 129 5.70 -0.05 13.26
CA LEU A 129 6.49 -1.28 13.35
C LEU A 129 7.39 -1.27 14.58
N LYS A 130 8.06 -0.15 14.87
CA LYS A 130 8.90 0.00 16.07
C LYS A 130 8.13 -0.13 17.38
N ARG A 131 6.86 0.28 17.42
CA ARG A 131 5.99 0.13 18.61
C ARG A 131 5.56 -1.31 18.89
N ARG A 132 5.70 -2.20 17.89
CA ARG A 132 5.33 -3.62 17.99
C ARG A 132 6.54 -4.53 18.24
N ALA A 133 7.75 -3.98 18.21
CA ALA A 133 9.01 -4.67 18.51
C ALA A 133 9.35 -4.52 19.99
#